data_AF-A0A1Q7TYS6-F1
#
_entry.id   AF-A0A1Q7TYS6-F1
#
_cell.length_a   1.000
_cell.length_b   1.000
_cell.length_c   1.000
_cell.angle_alpha   90.00
_cell.angle_beta   90.00
_cell.angle_gamma   90.00
#
_symmetry.space_group_name_H-M   'P 1'
#
loop_
_entity.id
_entity.type
_entity.pdbx_description
1 polymer ?
#
loop_
_entity_poly.entity_id
_entity_poly.type
_entity_poly.pdbx_seq_one_letter_code
_entity_poly.pdbx_strand_id
1 'polypeptide(L)'
;MLASGADNEVIFWDVTTGKQVGQPLTGHQATIQSVAFSSDGHTLASIDDMSQIMLWDVSMMKPLLNQPLVNTDPVTDTGVEHQNGLTFSPDGKMLAAGGYEFAIVWDLALPRPERVAQAFRIPVNNSPNPYAYVRGVTFSPDGQQVLIISDTDSANYAVTVLDINLASWQTAACTIVNRNFTFGEWQQFVGDEPYQKVCANFSVDSSEIQDQLSQAHADLLAEHTEAAQAVYQQATQEAVQLDDDVLNNHVCFWGSTDQFASVVLSACERAVSLNPFNGQYYDSRGVTRALTGDRRGAIADFKFFVQWVTDQYLNAPGVSASTQAKYKHFVDERNGWIQKLQAGQNPFDTRTLQALRVESGIDQ
;
A
#
# COMPACT_ATOMS: atom_id res chain seq x y z
N MET A 1 33.50 21.55 16.68
CA MET A 1 33.47 21.73 15.21
C MET A 1 32.13 22.33 14.85
N LEU A 2 32.08 23.16 13.81
CA LEU A 2 30.87 23.77 13.26
C LEU A 2 30.76 23.37 11.78
N ALA A 3 29.54 23.27 11.25
CA ALA A 3 29.28 23.08 9.82
C ALA A 3 28.42 24.21 9.29
N SER A 4 28.59 24.57 8.03
CA SER A 4 27.76 25.55 7.32
C SER A 4 27.57 25.13 5.87
N GLY A 5 26.39 25.38 5.32
CA GLY A 5 26.18 25.37 3.86
C GLY A 5 26.72 26.67 3.25
N ALA A 6 27.44 26.56 2.13
CA ALA A 6 27.91 27.67 1.32
C ALA A 6 27.68 27.32 -0.15
N ASP A 7 26.72 27.99 -0.79
CA ASP A 7 26.19 27.57 -2.09
C ASP A 7 25.81 26.08 -2.04
N ASN A 8 26.40 25.24 -2.89
CA ASN A 8 26.15 23.81 -2.93
C ASN A 8 27.22 22.96 -2.20
N GLU A 9 28.02 23.59 -1.32
CA GLU A 9 29.09 22.92 -0.58
C GLU A 9 28.88 22.99 0.94
N VAL A 10 29.20 21.90 1.64
CA VAL A 10 29.26 21.91 3.11
C VAL A 10 30.69 22.21 3.55
N ILE A 11 30.85 23.21 4.43
CA ILE A 11 32.15 23.61 4.97
C ILE A 11 32.18 23.33 6.48
N PHE A 12 33.26 22.69 6.95
CA PHE A 12 33.53 22.51 8.37
C PHE A 12 34.51 23.54 8.91
N TRP A 13 34.32 23.93 10.17
CA TRP A 13 35.11 24.91 10.88
C TRP A 13 35.57 24.38 12.23
N ASP A 14 36.85 24.61 12.54
CA ASP A 14 37.38 24.46 13.87
C ASP A 14 36.98 25.69 14.68
N VAL A 15 36.13 25.47 15.69
CA VAL A 15 35.55 26.54 16.51
C VAL A 15 36.57 27.26 17.40
N THR A 16 37.70 26.63 17.69
CA THR A 16 38.74 27.20 18.55
C THR A 16 39.67 28.13 17.76
N THR A 17 40.00 27.74 16.53
CA THR A 17 40.93 28.47 15.66
C THR A 17 40.21 29.37 14.65
N GLY A 18 38.92 29.15 14.42
CA GLY A 18 38.14 29.83 13.39
C GLY A 18 38.54 29.45 11.96
N LYS A 19 39.30 28.37 11.78
CA LYS A 19 39.80 27.95 10.47
C LYS A 19 38.94 26.84 9.89
N GLN A 20 38.83 26.83 8.56
CA GLN A 20 38.22 25.74 7.83
C GLN A 20 39.00 24.44 8.06
N VAL A 21 38.24 23.35 8.22
CA VAL A 21 38.76 21.98 8.38
C VAL A 21 38.49 21.20 7.11
N GLY A 22 39.56 20.73 6.48
CA GLY A 22 39.46 19.93 5.25
C GLY A 22 39.00 20.73 4.02
N GLN A 23 38.71 20.00 2.94
CA GLN A 23 38.09 20.56 1.74
C GLN A 23 36.57 20.64 1.93
N PRO A 24 35.88 21.56 1.24
CA PRO A 24 34.42 21.57 1.21
C PRO A 24 33.88 20.23 0.69
N LEU A 25 32.77 19.77 1.27
CA LEU A 25 32.07 18.58 0.77
C LEU A 25 31.19 18.99 -0.40
N THR A 26 31.38 18.32 -1.53
CA THR A 26 30.65 18.57 -2.78
C THR A 26 29.72 17.41 -3.10
N GLY A 27 28.60 17.71 -3.77
CA GLY A 27 27.63 16.69 -4.20
C GLY A 27 26.23 17.25 -4.43
N HIS A 28 25.84 18.26 -3.65
CA HIS A 28 24.58 18.96 -3.85
C HIS A 28 24.54 19.68 -5.21
N GLN A 29 23.34 19.71 -5.79
CA GLN A 29 23.11 20.34 -7.09
C GLN A 29 22.52 21.75 -6.95
N ALA A 30 22.10 22.12 -5.74
CA ALA A 30 21.53 23.43 -5.44
C ALA A 30 22.03 23.96 -4.10
N THR A 31 21.56 25.17 -3.73
CA THR A 31 21.97 25.83 -2.49
C THR A 31 21.55 25.00 -1.28
N ILE A 32 22.47 24.81 -0.34
CA ILE A 32 22.19 24.13 0.92
C ILE A 32 21.35 25.05 1.82
N GLN A 33 20.19 24.56 2.24
CA GLN A 33 19.26 25.29 3.10
C GLN A 33 19.47 24.98 4.58
N SER A 34 19.85 23.75 4.91
CA SER A 34 20.03 23.34 6.31
C SER A 34 21.09 22.26 6.47
N VAL A 35 21.72 22.25 7.64
CA VAL A 35 22.66 21.23 8.09
C VAL A 35 22.35 20.82 9.52
N ALA A 36 22.47 19.54 9.83
CA ALA A 36 22.23 19.00 11.17
C ALA A 36 23.24 17.92 11.51
N PHE A 37 23.83 17.99 12.69
CA PHE A 37 24.66 16.90 13.23
C PHE A 37 23.79 15.85 13.92
N SER A 38 24.18 14.57 13.80
CA SER A 38 23.72 13.53 14.71
C SER A 38 24.21 13.82 16.13
N SER A 39 23.51 13.27 17.12
CA SER A 39 23.83 13.51 18.54
C SER A 39 25.21 12.99 18.96
N ASP A 40 25.74 11.97 18.28
CA ASP A 40 27.10 11.46 18.45
C ASP A 40 28.17 12.27 17.68
N GLY A 41 27.75 13.18 16.80
CA GLY A 41 28.62 14.02 15.98
C GLY A 41 29.37 13.27 14.86
N HIS A 42 29.09 11.99 14.63
CA HIS A 42 29.74 11.20 13.59
C HIS A 42 29.10 11.36 12.21
N THR A 43 27.84 11.77 12.18
CA THR A 43 27.08 11.99 10.95
C THR A 43 26.64 13.44 10.85
N LEU A 44 26.74 14.01 9.65
CA LEU A 44 26.09 15.27 9.31
C LEU A 44 25.06 14.99 8.21
N ALA A 45 23.85 15.55 8.33
CA ALA A 45 22.90 15.65 7.25
C ALA A 45 22.90 17.06 6.69
N SER A 46 22.76 17.20 5.37
CA SER A 46 22.53 18.47 4.69
C SER A 46 21.41 18.33 3.67
N ILE A 47 20.64 19.39 3.47
CA ILE A 47 19.53 19.44 2.50
C ILE A 47 19.66 20.65 1.60
N ASP A 48 19.42 20.48 0.29
CA ASP A 48 19.43 21.57 -0.69
C ASP A 48 18.05 22.01 -1.17
N ASP A 49 18.00 23.13 -1.91
CA ASP A 49 16.81 23.70 -2.54
C ASP A 49 16.08 22.76 -3.50
N MET A 50 16.72 21.67 -3.92
CA MET A 50 16.12 20.64 -4.77
C MET A 50 15.68 19.41 -3.97
N SER A 51 15.50 19.58 -2.65
CA SER A 51 15.03 18.54 -1.73
C SER A 51 15.97 17.34 -1.63
N GLN A 52 17.23 17.46 -2.08
CA GLN A 52 18.20 16.39 -1.95
C GLN A 52 18.82 16.44 -0.56
N ILE A 53 18.80 15.32 0.15
CA ILE A 53 19.43 15.15 1.44
C ILE A 53 20.66 14.27 1.29
N MET A 54 21.80 14.76 1.73
CA MET A 54 23.04 13.98 1.79
C MET A 54 23.42 13.71 3.25
N LEU A 55 23.88 12.48 3.50
CA LEU A 55 24.47 12.07 4.77
C LEU A 55 25.98 11.97 4.61
N TRP A 56 26.72 12.53 5.56
CA TRP A 56 28.17 12.63 5.52
C TRP A 56 28.80 11.98 6.74
N ASP A 57 29.83 11.17 6.51
CA ASP A 57 30.73 10.72 7.56
C ASP A 57 31.66 11.88 7.90
N VAL A 58 31.53 12.38 9.11
CA VAL A 58 32.26 13.56 9.59
C VAL A 58 33.75 13.26 9.77
N SER A 59 34.12 12.03 10.08
CA SER A 59 35.52 11.63 10.27
C SER A 59 36.24 11.44 8.94
N MET A 60 35.54 10.90 7.94
CA MET A 60 36.08 10.61 6.62
C MET A 60 35.89 11.76 5.63
N MET A 61 35.00 12.71 5.94
CA MET A 61 34.62 13.82 5.06
C MET A 61 34.10 13.32 3.70
N LYS A 62 33.17 12.36 3.73
CA LYS A 62 32.63 11.68 2.54
C LYS A 62 31.15 11.34 2.70
N PRO A 63 30.40 11.17 1.59
CA PRO A 63 29.02 10.67 1.65
C PRO A 63 28.96 9.29 2.29
N LEU A 64 27.97 9.08 3.16
CA LEU A 64 27.62 7.78 3.76
C LEU A 64 26.78 6.91 2.81
N LEU A 65 26.00 7.54 1.93
CA LEU A 65 25.12 6.87 0.98
C LEU A 65 25.63 7.03 -0.44
N ASN A 66 25.43 6.01 -1.27
CA ASN A 66 25.74 6.05 -2.71
C ASN A 66 24.79 6.96 -3.50
N GLN A 67 23.58 7.16 -2.98
CA GLN A 67 22.57 8.06 -3.55
C GLN A 67 22.00 8.94 -2.45
N PRO A 68 21.70 10.22 -2.74
CA PRO A 68 21.04 11.10 -1.78
C PRO A 68 19.63 10.60 -1.46
N LEU A 69 19.15 10.89 -0.25
CA LEU A 69 17.73 10.77 0.05
C LEU A 69 17.00 11.93 -0.64
N VAL A 70 15.75 11.72 -1.00
CA VAL A 70 14.96 12.72 -1.73
C VAL A 70 13.71 13.04 -0.92
N ASN A 71 13.55 14.32 -0.58
CA ASN A 71 12.39 14.87 0.10
C ASN A 71 11.40 15.46 -0.92
N THR A 72 11.02 14.67 -1.94
CA THR A 72 10.09 15.14 -2.99
C THR A 72 8.66 14.72 -2.73
N ASP A 73 7.79 15.72 -2.85
CA ASP A 73 6.38 15.54 -3.17
C ASP A 73 6.25 15.13 -4.65
N PRO A 74 5.31 14.24 -5.05
CA PRO A 74 5.10 13.91 -6.46
C PRO A 74 4.60 15.08 -7.32
N VAL A 75 4.27 16.24 -6.71
CA VAL A 75 3.61 17.35 -7.41
C VAL A 75 4.19 18.69 -6.91
N THR A 76 5.14 19.27 -7.64
CA THR A 76 4.96 20.59 -8.29
C THR A 76 6.26 21.12 -8.92
N ASP A 77 6.16 21.35 -10.22
CA ASP A 77 7.10 22.06 -11.11
C ASP A 77 7.13 23.59 -10.85
N THR A 78 7.04 24.04 -9.58
CA THR A 78 6.86 25.48 -9.28
C THR A 78 8.12 26.20 -8.80
N GLY A 79 9.25 25.50 -8.63
CA GLY A 79 10.57 26.13 -8.54
C GLY A 79 10.80 27.07 -7.35
N VAL A 80 9.98 26.99 -6.30
CA VAL A 80 10.19 27.76 -5.07
C VAL A 80 9.83 26.90 -3.85
N GLU A 81 10.80 26.21 -3.27
CA GLU A 81 10.63 25.51 -2.00
C GLU A 81 11.61 26.05 -0.95
N HIS A 82 11.08 26.68 0.10
CA HIS A 82 11.86 27.09 1.27
C HIS A 82 11.75 25.98 2.33
N GLN A 83 12.73 25.07 2.36
CA GLN A 83 12.76 23.92 3.27
C GLN A 83 13.53 24.26 4.56
N ASN A 84 12.85 24.27 5.70
CA ASN A 84 13.39 24.90 6.91
C ASN A 84 13.58 23.98 8.12
N GLY A 85 13.33 22.67 7.99
CA GLY A 85 13.52 21.73 9.10
C GLY A 85 14.28 20.49 8.67
N LEU A 86 15.47 20.29 9.24
CA LEU A 86 16.25 19.05 9.16
C LEU A 86 16.76 18.75 10.57
N THR A 87 16.39 17.60 11.15
CA THR A 87 16.75 17.30 12.53
C THR A 87 17.01 15.81 12.75
N PHE A 88 18.00 15.49 13.57
CA PHE A 88 18.20 14.14 14.07
C PHE A 88 17.38 13.93 15.34
N SER A 89 16.86 12.73 15.50
CA SER A 89 16.39 12.21 16.79
C SER A 89 17.52 12.24 17.84
N PRO A 90 17.19 12.32 19.13
CA PRO A 90 18.20 12.39 20.20
C PRO A 90 19.17 11.20 20.23
N ASP A 91 18.75 10.01 19.79
CA ASP A 91 19.59 8.82 19.72
C ASP A 91 20.34 8.66 18.37
N GLY A 92 20.13 9.61 17.44
CA GLY A 92 20.78 9.65 16.13
C GLY A 92 20.25 8.63 15.13
N LYS A 93 19.25 7.82 15.49
CA LYS A 93 18.76 6.71 14.64
C LYS A 93 17.74 7.14 13.61
N MET A 94 17.09 8.27 13.81
CA MET A 94 16.12 8.83 12.87
C MET A 94 16.52 10.24 12.44
N LEU A 95 16.15 10.58 11.21
CA LEU A 95 16.24 11.90 10.62
C LEU A 95 14.84 12.36 10.22
N ALA A 96 14.47 13.60 10.52
CA ALA A 96 13.22 14.18 10.04
C ALA A 96 13.50 15.41 9.18
N ALA A 97 12.78 15.56 8.07
CA ALA A 97 12.78 16.76 7.26
C ALA A 97 11.35 17.26 7.00
N GLY A 98 11.19 18.57 6.95
CA GLY A 98 9.96 19.20 6.50
C GLY A 98 9.93 19.35 4.98
N GLY A 99 8.79 19.08 4.36
CA GLY A 99 8.54 19.26 2.93
C GLY A 99 7.33 20.14 2.64
N TYR A 100 6.80 20.03 1.43
CA TYR A 100 5.68 20.83 0.94
C TYR A 100 4.34 20.38 1.53
N GLU A 101 3.89 19.13 1.30
CA GLU A 101 2.66 18.60 1.93
C GLU A 101 2.95 17.69 3.13
N PHE A 102 4.20 17.25 3.29
CA PHE A 102 4.57 16.22 4.25
C PHE A 102 5.81 16.59 5.07
N ALA A 103 5.85 16.14 6.32
CA ALA A 103 7.12 15.88 6.99
C ALA A 103 7.52 14.43 6.75
N ILE A 104 8.78 14.17 6.43
CA ILE A 104 9.30 12.82 6.20
C ILE A 104 10.23 12.45 7.35
N VAL A 105 10.04 11.27 7.93
CA VAL A 105 10.91 10.70 8.95
C VAL A 105 11.56 9.43 8.43
N TRP A 106 12.89 9.41 8.38
CA TRP A 106 13.73 8.30 7.95
C TRP A 106 14.28 7.53 9.15
N ASP A 107 14.14 6.20 9.15
CA ASP A 107 14.89 5.31 10.06
C ASP A 107 16.26 4.94 9.47
N LEU A 108 17.32 5.45 10.10
CA LEU A 108 18.73 5.25 9.75
C LEU A 108 19.38 4.06 10.49
N ALA A 109 18.70 3.43 11.45
CA ALA A 109 19.24 2.30 12.22
C ALA A 109 19.16 0.97 11.46
N LEU A 110 18.49 0.93 10.31
CA LEU A 110 18.40 -0.26 9.47
C LEU A 110 19.79 -0.60 8.88
N PRO A 111 20.29 -1.83 9.07
CA PRO A 111 21.66 -2.19 8.74
C PRO A 111 21.82 -2.49 7.24
N ARG A 112 21.57 -1.52 6.34
CA ARG A 112 21.78 -1.71 4.89
C ARG A 112 22.17 -0.41 4.18
N PRO A 113 23.46 -0.21 3.81
CA PRO A 113 23.91 0.96 3.05
C PRO A 113 23.37 1.03 1.59
N GLU A 114 22.48 0.13 1.20
CA GLU A 114 21.88 0.06 -0.15
C GLU A 114 20.34 0.18 -0.16
N ARG A 115 19.69 0.29 1.01
CA ARG A 115 18.24 0.52 1.08
C ARG A 115 17.98 1.87 1.72
N VAL A 116 17.28 2.70 0.94
CA VAL A 116 16.68 3.97 1.37
C VAL A 116 16.04 3.76 2.74
N ALA A 117 16.37 4.62 3.69
CA ALA A 117 15.77 4.59 5.01
C ALA A 117 14.24 4.56 4.90
N GLN A 118 13.59 3.73 5.73
CA GLN A 118 12.14 3.65 5.74
C GLN A 118 11.59 5.03 6.07
N ALA A 119 10.82 5.58 5.15
CA ALA A 119 10.31 6.94 5.21
C ALA A 119 8.82 6.90 5.52
N PHE A 120 8.42 7.50 6.64
CA PHE A 120 7.01 7.74 6.93
C PHE A 120 6.69 9.19 6.56
N ARG A 121 5.61 9.40 5.78
CA ARG A 121 5.14 10.73 5.37
C ARG A 121 3.99 11.17 6.26
N ILE A 122 4.16 12.29 6.94
CA ILE A 122 3.17 12.86 7.84
C ILE A 122 2.50 14.06 7.16
N PRO A 123 1.20 13.99 6.80
CA PRO A 123 0.48 15.11 6.20
C PRO A 123 0.29 16.20 7.23
N VAL A 124 0.52 17.44 6.82
CA VAL A 124 0.46 18.59 7.73
C VAL A 124 -0.89 19.30 7.78
N ASN A 125 -1.89 18.90 6.97
CA ASN A 125 -3.25 19.43 7.10
C ASN A 125 -4.34 18.70 6.30
N ASN A 126 -5.59 18.82 6.77
CA ASN A 126 -6.83 18.66 5.97
C ASN A 126 -7.28 20.02 5.37
N SER A 127 -6.36 20.97 5.21
CA SER A 127 -6.67 22.33 4.76
C SER A 127 -7.00 22.34 3.27
N PRO A 128 -8.04 23.06 2.83
CA PRO A 128 -8.34 23.24 1.40
C PRO A 128 -7.29 24.09 0.66
N ASN A 129 -6.24 24.54 1.34
CA ASN A 129 -5.14 25.28 0.76
C ASN A 129 -4.03 24.33 0.28
N PRO A 130 -3.80 24.19 -1.04
CA PRO A 130 -2.78 23.30 -1.59
C PRO A 130 -1.34 23.84 -1.42
N TYR A 131 -1.11 24.82 -0.55
CA TYR A 131 0.19 25.51 -0.35
C TYR A 131 0.68 25.46 1.11
N ALA A 132 0.44 24.36 1.84
CA ALA A 132 0.67 24.27 3.29
C ALA A 132 2.08 23.77 3.68
N TYR A 133 3.09 24.65 3.67
CA TYR A 133 4.49 24.30 3.92
C TYR A 133 4.80 23.82 5.35
N VAL A 134 5.68 22.83 5.49
CA VAL A 134 6.35 22.54 6.78
C VAL A 134 7.48 23.54 7.02
N ARG A 135 7.32 24.38 8.05
CA ARG A 135 8.31 25.40 8.45
C ARG A 135 9.36 24.87 9.41
N GLY A 136 9.02 23.85 10.18
CA GLY A 136 9.92 23.29 11.17
C GLY A 136 9.51 21.89 11.58
N VAL A 137 10.50 21.06 11.84
CA VAL A 137 10.33 19.72 12.38
C VAL A 137 11.38 19.51 13.47
N THR A 138 10.96 18.95 14.62
CA THR A 138 11.87 18.66 15.73
C THR A 138 11.40 17.44 16.52
N PHE A 139 12.33 16.66 17.06
CA PHE A 139 12.01 15.54 17.94
C PHE A 139 11.84 16.02 19.39
N SER A 140 10.98 15.34 20.14
CA SER A 140 10.96 15.45 21.60
C SER A 140 12.28 14.98 22.20
N PRO A 141 12.66 15.46 23.40
CA PRO A 141 13.91 15.06 24.05
C PRO A 141 14.06 13.55 24.31
N ASP A 142 12.95 12.83 24.44
CA ASP A 142 12.91 11.37 24.60
C ASP A 142 12.89 10.60 23.27
N GLY A 143 12.84 11.31 22.14
CA GLY A 143 12.80 10.74 20.79
C GLY A 143 11.50 10.03 20.43
N GLN A 144 10.46 10.10 21.27
CA GLN A 144 9.20 9.38 21.04
C GLN A 144 8.21 10.17 20.17
N GLN A 145 8.37 11.49 20.07
CA GLN A 145 7.45 12.39 19.39
C GLN A 145 8.17 13.29 18.40
N VAL A 146 7.45 13.68 17.35
CA VAL A 146 7.85 14.75 16.44
C VAL A 146 6.86 15.90 16.57
N LEU A 147 7.40 17.11 16.70
CA LEU A 147 6.66 18.35 16.59
C LEU A 147 6.89 18.91 15.19
N ILE A 148 5.79 19.21 14.50
CA ILE A 148 5.78 19.79 13.17
C ILE A 148 5.07 21.13 13.23
N ILE A 149 5.68 22.14 12.63
CA ILE A 149 5.10 23.47 12.46
C ILE A 149 4.82 23.65 10.97
N SER A 150 3.56 23.92 10.62
CA SER A 150 3.15 24.10 9.23
C SER A 150 2.27 25.32 9.02
N ASP A 151 2.28 25.84 7.80
CA ASP A 151 1.35 26.89 7.38
C ASP A 151 -0.07 26.32 7.30
N THR A 152 -1.06 27.00 7.88
CA THR A 152 -2.48 26.64 7.71
C THR A 152 -3.15 27.50 6.64
N ASP A 153 -2.78 28.77 6.61
CA ASP A 153 -3.14 29.78 5.60
C ASP A 153 -1.99 30.80 5.50
N SER A 154 -2.18 31.90 4.77
CA SER A 154 -1.13 32.91 4.54
C SER A 154 -0.69 33.68 5.80
N ALA A 155 -1.38 33.54 6.94
CA ALA A 155 -1.13 34.30 8.16
C ALA A 155 -1.01 33.44 9.43
N ASN A 156 -1.36 32.16 9.37
CA ASN A 156 -1.47 31.29 10.53
C ASN A 156 -0.61 30.02 10.39
N TYR A 157 -0.18 29.50 11.55
CA TYR A 157 0.60 28.28 11.66
C TYR A 157 -0.11 27.25 12.55
N ALA A 158 -0.05 25.99 12.17
CA ALA A 158 -0.39 24.86 13.03
C ALA A 158 0.86 24.31 13.70
N VAL A 159 0.68 23.83 14.94
CA VAL A 159 1.68 23.03 15.63
C VAL A 159 1.05 21.67 15.90
N THR A 160 1.62 20.64 15.28
CA THR A 160 1.16 19.25 15.41
C THR A 160 2.21 18.46 16.15
N VAL A 161 1.83 17.73 17.19
CA VAL A 161 2.71 16.81 17.92
C VAL A 161 2.20 15.39 17.69
N LEU A 162 3.08 14.51 17.23
CA LEU A 162 2.75 13.13 16.87
C LEU A 162 3.74 12.18 17.51
N ASP A 163 3.25 11.04 18.01
CA ASP A 163 4.11 9.93 18.40
C ASP A 163 4.67 9.25 17.13
N ILE A 164 5.97 8.98 17.13
CA ILE A 164 6.70 8.40 15.97
C ILE A 164 6.64 6.86 16.00
N ASN A 165 6.12 6.26 17.06
CA ASN A 165 5.93 4.82 17.07
C ASN A 165 4.91 4.44 15.98
N LEU A 166 5.22 3.36 15.23
CA LEU A 166 4.46 2.92 14.06
C LEU A 166 2.96 2.75 14.36
N ALA A 167 2.60 2.21 15.53
CA ALA A 167 1.21 1.96 15.91
C ALA A 167 0.43 3.26 16.20
N SER A 168 1.05 4.24 16.85
CA SER A 168 0.47 5.56 17.08
C SER A 168 0.36 6.34 15.77
N TRP A 169 1.37 6.28 14.91
CA TRP A 169 1.32 6.87 13.58
C TRP A 169 0.16 6.29 12.77
N GLN A 170 0.06 4.97 12.68
CA GLN A 170 -1.05 4.27 12.03
C GLN A 170 -2.41 4.74 12.56
N THR A 171 -2.56 4.87 13.88
CA THR A 171 -3.80 5.36 14.52
C THR A 171 -4.12 6.81 14.15
N ALA A 172 -3.12 7.70 14.17
CA ALA A 172 -3.28 9.10 13.81
C ALA A 172 -3.63 9.27 12.34
N ALA A 173 -2.94 8.53 11.47
CA ALA A 173 -3.12 8.58 10.04
C ALA A 173 -4.54 8.09 9.64
N CYS A 174 -5.03 7.03 10.28
CA CYS A 174 -6.43 6.59 10.20
C CYS A 174 -7.45 7.67 10.58
N THR A 175 -7.13 8.49 11.58
CA THR A 175 -8.01 9.59 12.00
C THR A 175 -8.03 10.72 10.97
N ILE A 176 -6.90 10.97 10.29
CA ILE A 176 -6.75 12.02 9.29
C ILE A 176 -7.52 11.67 8.02
N VAL A 177 -7.34 10.46 7.49
CA VAL A 177 -8.01 10.04 6.25
C VAL A 177 -9.48 9.66 6.44
N ASN A 178 -9.90 9.36 7.66
CA ASN A 178 -11.27 8.99 8.00
C ASN A 178 -11.84 7.81 7.18
N ARG A 179 -10.95 6.90 6.75
CA ARG A 179 -11.21 5.63 6.06
C ARG A 179 -9.98 4.73 6.20
N ASN A 180 -10.04 3.48 5.73
CA ASN A 180 -8.84 2.66 5.69
C ASN A 180 -7.89 3.15 4.59
N PHE A 181 -6.58 2.97 4.78
CA PHE A 181 -5.62 3.31 3.73
C PHE A 181 -5.76 2.39 2.53
N THR A 182 -5.72 2.95 1.33
CA THR A 182 -5.46 2.15 0.13
C THR A 182 -4.04 1.60 0.18
N PHE A 183 -3.73 0.57 -0.61
CA PHE A 183 -2.36 0.06 -0.73
C PHE A 183 -1.37 1.16 -1.18
N GLY A 184 -1.76 2.00 -2.15
CA GLY A 184 -0.93 3.12 -2.60
C GLY A 184 -0.65 4.14 -1.50
N GLU A 185 -1.65 4.48 -0.69
CA GLU A 185 -1.46 5.34 0.48
C GLU A 185 -0.62 4.68 1.57
N TRP A 186 -0.77 3.37 1.79
CA TRP A 186 0.08 2.63 2.70
C TRP A 186 1.55 2.68 2.25
N GLN A 187 1.83 2.44 0.97
CA GLN A 187 3.18 2.57 0.43
C GLN A 187 3.69 4.01 0.56
N GLN A 188 2.85 5.01 0.36
CA GLN A 188 3.21 6.43 0.50
C GLN A 188 3.48 6.84 1.96
N PHE A 189 2.69 6.35 2.91
CA PHE A 189 2.69 6.81 4.31
C PHE A 189 3.45 5.89 5.28
N VAL A 190 3.59 4.61 4.94
CA VAL A 190 4.19 3.55 5.77
C VAL A 190 5.44 2.95 5.11
N GLY A 191 5.56 3.06 3.79
CA GLY A 191 6.69 2.56 3.02
C GLY A 191 6.57 1.07 2.73
N ASP A 192 7.68 0.35 2.89
CA ASP A 192 7.82 -1.07 2.48
C ASP A 192 7.23 -2.09 3.49
N GLU A 193 6.47 -1.65 4.51
CA GLU A 193 5.88 -2.59 5.46
C GLU A 193 4.85 -3.50 4.78
N PRO A 194 4.72 -4.77 5.21
CA PRO A 194 3.61 -5.61 4.80
C PRO A 194 2.29 -4.89 5.09
N TYR A 195 1.46 -4.80 4.06
CA TYR A 195 0.16 -4.15 4.18
C TYR A 195 -0.70 -4.83 5.27
N GLN A 196 -1.17 -4.05 6.23
CA GLN A 196 -2.04 -4.50 7.33
C GLN A 196 -3.30 -3.66 7.39
N LYS A 197 -4.38 -4.22 7.96
CA LYS A 197 -5.58 -3.44 8.27
C LYS A 197 -5.25 -2.43 9.36
N VAL A 198 -5.26 -1.15 9.02
CA VAL A 198 -4.68 -0.09 9.88
C VAL A 198 -5.72 0.50 10.83
N CYS A 199 -6.93 0.69 10.33
CA CYS A 199 -7.92 1.50 11.03
C CYS A 199 -8.99 0.63 11.68
N ALA A 200 -8.73 0.20 12.91
CA ALA A 200 -9.59 -0.72 13.67
C ALA A 200 -11.05 -0.22 13.88
N ASN A 201 -11.31 1.08 13.69
CA ASN A 201 -12.58 1.74 14.05
C ASN A 201 -13.51 2.07 12.88
N PHE A 202 -13.15 1.78 11.63
CA PHE A 202 -14.07 2.03 10.49
C PHE A 202 -14.83 0.76 10.12
N SER A 203 -16.16 0.88 10.05
CA SER A 203 -17.02 -0.17 9.53
C SER A 203 -16.78 -0.29 8.03
N VAL A 204 -16.30 -1.46 7.59
CA VAL A 204 -16.13 -1.75 6.18
C VAL A 204 -17.52 -1.90 5.56
N ASP A 205 -17.84 -1.10 4.54
CA ASP A 205 -19.03 -1.29 3.71
C ASP A 205 -18.65 -2.05 2.43
N SER A 206 -19.61 -2.79 1.91
CA SER A 206 -19.56 -3.54 0.65
C SER A 206 -19.01 -2.73 -0.54
N SER A 207 -19.25 -1.42 -0.61
CA SER A 207 -18.72 -0.55 -1.66
C SER A 207 -17.19 -0.41 -1.61
N GLU A 208 -16.61 -0.31 -0.41
CA GLU A 208 -15.15 -0.16 -0.24
C GLU A 208 -14.42 -1.42 -0.71
N ILE A 209 -15.00 -2.60 -0.43
CA ILE A 209 -14.44 -3.87 -0.91
C ILE A 209 -14.55 -3.98 -2.44
N GLN A 210 -15.62 -3.47 -3.06
CA GLN A 210 -15.71 -3.44 -4.54
C GLN A 210 -14.65 -2.53 -5.17
N ASP A 211 -14.36 -1.38 -4.57
CA ASP A 211 -13.29 -0.48 -5.02
C ASP A 211 -11.91 -1.15 -4.86
N GLN A 212 -11.68 -1.85 -3.74
CA GLN A 212 -10.47 -2.67 -3.53
C GLN A 212 -10.29 -3.72 -4.64
N LEU A 213 -11.35 -4.47 -4.98
CA LEU A 213 -11.28 -5.48 -6.04
C LEU A 213 -10.97 -4.87 -7.42
N SER A 214 -11.54 -3.70 -7.71
CA SER A 214 -11.25 -2.96 -8.94
C SER A 214 -9.79 -2.50 -9.00
N GLN A 215 -9.25 -2.03 -7.87
CA GLN A 215 -7.83 -1.66 -7.76
C GLN A 215 -6.92 -2.89 -7.95
N ALA A 216 -7.23 -4.02 -7.31
CA ALA A 216 -6.44 -5.24 -7.45
C ALA A 216 -6.35 -5.70 -8.92
N HIS A 217 -7.44 -5.54 -9.68
CA HIS A 217 -7.43 -5.82 -11.11
C HIS A 217 -6.53 -4.85 -11.89
N ALA A 218 -6.59 -3.55 -11.58
CA ALA A 218 -5.71 -2.55 -12.20
C ALA A 218 -4.22 -2.83 -11.89
N ASP A 219 -3.91 -3.25 -10.67
CA ASP A 219 -2.56 -3.64 -10.26
C ASP A 219 -2.05 -4.84 -11.06
N LEU A 220 -2.90 -5.83 -11.34
CA LEU A 220 -2.54 -6.97 -12.19
C LEU A 220 -2.28 -6.56 -13.64
N LEU A 221 -3.05 -5.63 -14.19
CA LEU A 221 -2.80 -5.06 -15.53
C LEU A 221 -1.47 -4.30 -15.59
N ALA A 222 -1.02 -3.74 -14.46
CA ALA A 222 0.26 -3.07 -14.31
C ALA A 222 1.41 -4.01 -13.87
N GLU A 223 1.20 -5.33 -13.86
CA GLU A 223 2.18 -6.34 -13.43
C GLU A 223 2.59 -6.25 -11.93
N HIS A 224 1.78 -5.61 -11.09
CA HIS A 224 1.99 -5.49 -9.65
C HIS A 224 1.33 -6.65 -8.86
N THR A 225 1.77 -7.89 -9.09
CA THR A 225 1.11 -9.09 -8.54
C THR A 225 1.10 -9.16 -7.01
N GLU A 226 2.18 -8.76 -6.32
CA GLU A 226 2.23 -8.77 -4.86
C GLU A 226 1.24 -7.79 -4.23
N ALA A 227 1.06 -6.62 -4.85
CA ALA A 227 0.09 -5.62 -4.44
C ALA A 227 -1.34 -6.17 -4.57
N ALA A 228 -1.68 -6.71 -5.74
CA ALA A 228 -2.98 -7.31 -5.99
C ALA A 228 -3.29 -8.45 -5.00
N GLN A 229 -2.31 -9.30 -4.70
CA GLN A 229 -2.48 -10.38 -3.72
C GLN A 229 -2.80 -9.84 -2.32
N ALA A 230 -2.11 -8.79 -1.88
CA ALA A 230 -2.34 -8.17 -0.58
C ALA A 230 -3.76 -7.57 -0.48
N VAL A 231 -4.23 -6.94 -1.56
CA VAL A 231 -5.59 -6.41 -1.64
C VAL A 231 -6.63 -7.54 -1.54
N TYR A 232 -6.45 -8.65 -2.27
CA TYR A 232 -7.35 -9.81 -2.16
C TYR A 232 -7.35 -10.42 -0.76
N GLN A 233 -6.20 -10.45 -0.09
CA GLN A 233 -6.09 -10.96 1.27
C GLN A 233 -6.89 -10.12 2.25
N GLN A 234 -6.82 -8.79 2.12
CA GLN A 234 -7.63 -7.88 2.93
C GLN A 234 -9.12 -7.99 2.59
N ALA A 235 -9.49 -7.86 1.32
CA ALA A 235 -10.87 -7.93 0.87
C ALA A 235 -11.57 -9.20 1.37
N THR A 236 -10.84 -10.33 1.35
CA THR A 236 -11.32 -11.60 1.92
C THR A 236 -11.55 -11.51 3.42
N GLN A 237 -10.58 -11.01 4.19
CA GLN A 237 -10.72 -10.88 5.66
C GLN A 237 -11.88 -9.96 6.06
N GLU A 238 -12.14 -8.92 5.29
CA GLU A 238 -13.22 -7.97 5.56
C GLU A 238 -14.57 -8.53 5.13
N ALA A 239 -14.68 -9.08 3.93
CA ALA A 239 -15.91 -9.66 3.41
C ALA A 239 -16.45 -10.79 4.31
N VAL A 240 -15.58 -11.65 4.88
CA VAL A 240 -16.05 -12.77 5.72
C VAL A 240 -16.71 -12.33 7.02
N GLN A 241 -16.43 -11.10 7.49
CA GLN A 241 -17.07 -10.52 8.69
C GLN A 241 -18.46 -9.96 8.39
N LEU A 242 -18.79 -9.75 7.11
CA LEU A 242 -20.08 -9.23 6.68
C LEU A 242 -21.05 -10.40 6.42
N ASP A 243 -22.31 -10.22 6.78
CA ASP A 243 -23.41 -11.12 6.41
C ASP A 243 -23.91 -10.80 4.99
N ASP A 244 -22.99 -10.80 4.02
CA ASP A 244 -23.25 -10.51 2.61
C ASP A 244 -22.74 -11.66 1.74
N ASP A 245 -23.64 -12.53 1.29
CA ASP A 245 -23.34 -13.70 0.47
C ASP A 245 -22.88 -13.32 -0.94
N VAL A 246 -23.46 -12.25 -1.51
CA VAL A 246 -23.14 -11.76 -2.85
C VAL A 246 -21.72 -11.23 -2.90
N LEU A 247 -21.33 -10.40 -1.92
CA LEU A 247 -19.99 -9.84 -1.81
C LEU A 247 -18.93 -10.93 -1.60
N ASN A 248 -19.18 -11.85 -0.67
CA ASN A 248 -18.27 -12.98 -0.43
C ASN A 248 -18.09 -13.84 -1.70
N ASN A 249 -19.17 -14.06 -2.46
CA ASN A 249 -19.06 -14.76 -3.73
C ASN A 249 -18.29 -13.96 -4.80
N HIS A 250 -18.45 -12.64 -4.80
CA HIS A 250 -17.73 -11.75 -5.70
C HIS A 250 -16.21 -11.83 -5.46
N VAL A 251 -15.78 -11.68 -4.20
CA VAL A 251 -14.38 -11.83 -3.78
C VAL A 251 -13.85 -13.23 -4.15
N CYS A 252 -14.65 -14.26 -3.87
CA CYS A 252 -14.32 -15.65 -4.21
C CYS A 252 -14.03 -15.83 -5.71
N PHE A 253 -14.95 -15.39 -6.56
CA PHE A 253 -14.85 -15.62 -8.00
C PHE A 253 -13.72 -14.80 -8.64
N TRP A 254 -13.62 -13.51 -8.29
CA TRP A 254 -12.60 -12.62 -8.82
C TRP A 254 -11.20 -13.08 -8.41
N GLY A 255 -10.97 -13.30 -7.12
CA GLY A 255 -9.66 -13.76 -6.65
C GLY A 255 -9.27 -15.13 -7.18
N SER A 256 -10.23 -16.03 -7.42
CA SER A 256 -9.94 -17.33 -8.02
C SER A 256 -9.51 -17.22 -9.48
N THR A 257 -10.18 -16.36 -10.26
CA THR A 257 -9.84 -16.13 -11.68
C THR A 257 -8.60 -15.27 -11.86
N ASP A 258 -8.23 -14.47 -10.85
CA ASP A 258 -6.95 -13.77 -10.69
C ASP A 258 -5.80 -14.64 -10.16
N GLN A 259 -6.02 -15.96 -10.03
CA GLN A 259 -5.03 -16.94 -9.56
C GLN A 259 -4.64 -16.82 -8.07
N PHE A 260 -5.47 -16.17 -7.26
CA PHE A 260 -5.34 -16.07 -5.80
C PHE A 260 -6.30 -17.00 -5.05
N ALA A 261 -6.60 -18.18 -5.61
CA ALA A 261 -7.58 -19.12 -5.06
C ALA A 261 -7.31 -19.54 -3.60
N SER A 262 -6.05 -19.67 -3.19
CA SER A 262 -5.69 -19.98 -1.80
C SER A 262 -6.00 -18.85 -0.82
N VAL A 263 -5.96 -17.60 -1.29
CA VAL A 263 -6.24 -16.39 -0.50
C VAL A 263 -7.73 -16.25 -0.25
N VAL A 264 -8.56 -16.49 -1.28
CA VAL A 264 -10.00 -16.17 -1.24
C VAL A 264 -10.91 -17.35 -0.82
N LEU A 265 -10.35 -18.51 -0.51
CA LEU A 265 -11.13 -19.72 -0.19
C LEU A 265 -12.11 -19.51 0.98
N SER A 266 -11.72 -18.76 2.00
CA SER A 266 -12.61 -18.47 3.15
C SER A 266 -13.82 -17.63 2.76
N ALA A 267 -13.69 -16.69 1.81
CA ALA A 267 -14.83 -15.96 1.27
C ALA A 267 -15.78 -16.89 0.49
N CYS A 268 -15.24 -17.84 -0.29
CA CYS A 268 -16.05 -18.85 -0.97
C CYS A 268 -16.84 -19.72 0.00
N GLU A 269 -16.22 -20.15 1.10
CA GLU A 269 -16.88 -20.93 2.15
C GLU A 269 -17.95 -20.11 2.86
N ARG A 270 -17.67 -18.84 3.14
CA ARG A 270 -18.62 -17.92 3.76
C ARG A 270 -19.85 -17.69 2.88
N ALA A 271 -19.68 -17.42 1.58
CA ALA A 271 -20.77 -17.24 0.62
C ALA A 271 -21.73 -18.44 0.62
N VAL A 272 -21.19 -19.66 0.51
CA VAL A 272 -22.00 -20.89 0.55
C VAL A 272 -22.66 -21.09 1.93
N SER A 273 -21.98 -20.72 3.02
CA SER A 273 -22.57 -20.85 4.37
C SER A 273 -23.76 -19.92 4.59
N LEU A 274 -23.71 -18.71 4.04
CA LEU A 274 -24.76 -17.70 4.15
C LEU A 274 -25.97 -18.04 3.27
N ASN A 275 -25.74 -18.62 2.09
CA ASN A 275 -26.79 -18.99 1.16
C ASN A 275 -26.53 -20.35 0.50
N PRO A 276 -26.83 -21.45 1.20
CA PRO A 276 -26.47 -22.80 0.76
C PRO A 276 -27.32 -23.34 -0.39
N PHE A 277 -28.33 -22.59 -0.85
CA PHE A 277 -29.25 -23.00 -1.92
C PHE A 277 -28.91 -22.37 -3.27
N ASN A 278 -27.97 -21.41 -3.31
CA ASN A 278 -27.58 -20.76 -4.55
C ASN A 278 -26.47 -21.55 -5.24
N GLY A 279 -26.81 -22.26 -6.32
CA GLY A 279 -25.86 -23.08 -7.07
C GLY A 279 -24.66 -22.29 -7.62
N GLN A 280 -24.82 -21.00 -7.92
CA GLN A 280 -23.73 -20.17 -8.44
C GLN A 280 -22.54 -20.08 -7.47
N TYR A 281 -22.81 -20.13 -6.16
CA TYR A 281 -21.76 -20.04 -5.14
C TYR A 281 -20.94 -21.32 -5.04
N TYR A 282 -21.59 -22.46 -5.30
CA TYR A 282 -20.89 -23.73 -5.45
C TYR A 282 -20.05 -23.73 -6.72
N ASP A 283 -20.53 -23.15 -7.81
CA ASP A 283 -19.76 -23.05 -9.04
C ASP A 283 -18.46 -22.25 -8.84
N SER A 284 -18.54 -21.05 -8.24
CA SER A 284 -17.34 -20.25 -7.91
C SER A 284 -16.40 -20.99 -6.95
N ARG A 285 -16.91 -21.55 -5.85
CA ARG A 285 -16.09 -22.32 -4.88
C ARG A 285 -15.48 -23.58 -5.52
N GLY A 286 -16.17 -24.20 -6.47
CA GLY A 286 -15.70 -25.36 -7.20
C GLY A 286 -14.43 -25.05 -8.00
N VAL A 287 -14.38 -23.88 -8.66
CA VAL A 287 -13.18 -23.38 -9.34
C VAL A 287 -12.05 -23.19 -8.33
N THR A 288 -12.31 -22.49 -7.23
CA THR A 288 -11.31 -22.25 -6.16
C THR A 288 -10.73 -23.56 -5.61
N ARG A 289 -11.59 -24.53 -5.28
CA ARG A 289 -11.17 -25.84 -4.76
C ARG A 289 -10.35 -26.64 -5.77
N ALA A 290 -10.69 -26.56 -7.05
CA ALA A 290 -9.88 -27.20 -8.08
C ALA A 290 -8.48 -26.59 -8.17
N LEU A 291 -8.37 -25.25 -8.11
CA LEU A 291 -7.11 -24.51 -8.13
C LEU A 291 -6.25 -24.76 -6.88
N THR A 292 -6.87 -24.95 -5.71
CA THR A 292 -6.15 -25.28 -4.46
C THR A 292 -5.88 -26.77 -4.25
N GLY A 293 -6.32 -27.62 -5.19
CA GLY A 293 -6.06 -29.06 -5.18
C GLY A 293 -7.10 -29.92 -4.47
N ASP A 294 -8.17 -29.35 -3.90
CA ASP A 294 -9.34 -30.08 -3.43
C ASP A 294 -10.25 -30.52 -4.58
N ARG A 295 -9.76 -31.50 -5.34
CA ARG A 295 -10.45 -32.11 -6.48
C ARG A 295 -11.79 -32.73 -6.08
N ARG A 296 -11.89 -33.33 -4.90
CA ARG A 296 -13.12 -34.02 -4.47
C ARG A 296 -14.21 -33.01 -4.14
N GLY A 297 -13.87 -31.96 -3.39
CA GLY A 297 -14.78 -30.86 -3.09
C GLY A 297 -15.22 -30.13 -4.36
N ALA A 298 -14.29 -29.85 -5.29
CA ALA A 298 -14.61 -29.23 -6.57
C ALA A 298 -15.64 -30.06 -7.38
N ILE A 299 -15.45 -31.38 -7.49
CA ILE A 299 -16.41 -32.25 -8.18
C ILE A 299 -17.79 -32.22 -7.50
N ALA A 300 -17.83 -32.22 -6.17
CA ALA A 300 -19.09 -32.16 -5.43
C ALA A 300 -19.83 -30.84 -5.69
N ASP A 301 -19.10 -29.73 -5.69
CA ASP A 301 -19.65 -28.41 -5.93
C ASP A 301 -20.18 -28.25 -7.36
N PHE A 302 -19.42 -28.68 -8.38
CA PHE A 302 -19.90 -28.64 -9.77
C PHE A 302 -21.12 -29.54 -9.99
N LYS A 303 -21.20 -30.69 -9.33
CA LYS A 303 -22.40 -31.55 -9.38
C LYS A 303 -23.61 -30.85 -8.76
N PHE A 304 -23.42 -30.16 -7.65
CA PHE A 304 -24.48 -29.37 -7.03
C PHE A 304 -24.96 -28.27 -7.98
N PHE A 305 -24.04 -27.51 -8.59
CA PHE A 305 -24.39 -26.49 -9.58
C PHE A 305 -25.14 -27.09 -10.78
N VAL A 306 -24.66 -28.19 -11.36
CA VAL A 306 -25.32 -28.87 -12.48
C VAL A 306 -26.75 -29.28 -12.12
N GLN A 307 -26.95 -29.87 -10.95
CA GLN A 307 -28.29 -30.24 -10.47
C GLN A 307 -29.17 -29.00 -10.29
N TRP A 308 -28.64 -27.97 -9.64
CA TRP A 308 -29.35 -26.70 -9.40
C TRP A 308 -29.78 -26.03 -10.71
N VAL A 309 -28.89 -25.91 -11.70
CA VAL A 309 -29.23 -25.35 -13.02
C VAL A 309 -30.27 -26.21 -13.74
N THR A 310 -30.14 -27.54 -13.66
CA THR A 310 -31.06 -28.47 -14.28
C THR A 310 -32.48 -28.30 -13.73
N ASP A 311 -32.63 -28.22 -12.41
CA ASP A 311 -33.92 -28.07 -11.77
C ASP A 311 -34.54 -26.69 -12.01
N GLN A 312 -33.73 -25.63 -11.95
CA GLN A 312 -34.21 -24.24 -12.08
C GLN A 312 -34.49 -23.80 -13.52
N TYR A 313 -33.72 -24.28 -14.50
CA TYR A 313 -33.75 -23.74 -15.86
C TYR A 313 -34.04 -24.77 -16.95
N LEU A 314 -33.73 -26.05 -16.75
CA LEU A 314 -33.96 -27.07 -17.79
C LEU A 314 -35.28 -27.80 -17.61
N ASN A 315 -35.62 -28.15 -16.36
CA ASN A 315 -36.82 -28.91 -16.02
C ASN A 315 -37.98 -28.03 -15.51
N ALA A 316 -37.72 -26.76 -15.19
CA ALA A 316 -38.74 -25.87 -14.66
C ALA A 316 -39.81 -25.53 -15.71
N PRO A 317 -41.11 -25.58 -15.35
CA PRO A 317 -42.18 -25.24 -16.27
C PRO A 317 -42.14 -23.75 -16.63
N GLY A 318 -42.39 -23.43 -17.90
CA GLY A 318 -42.48 -22.05 -18.38
C GLY A 318 -41.15 -21.40 -18.80
N VAL A 319 -40.03 -22.12 -18.73
CA VAL A 319 -38.74 -21.62 -19.23
C VAL A 319 -38.67 -21.73 -20.77
N SER A 320 -38.21 -20.68 -21.44
CA SER A 320 -38.14 -20.63 -22.90
C SER A 320 -37.02 -21.54 -23.46
N ALA A 321 -37.18 -22.00 -24.71
CA ALA A 321 -36.17 -22.83 -25.37
C ALA A 321 -34.80 -22.14 -25.52
N SER A 322 -34.78 -20.81 -25.69
CA SER A 322 -33.52 -20.04 -25.77
C SER A 322 -32.82 -19.97 -24.41
N THR A 323 -33.59 -19.78 -23.32
CA THR A 323 -33.08 -19.85 -21.95
C THR A 323 -32.54 -21.25 -21.64
N GLN A 324 -33.28 -22.31 -22.00
CA GLN A 324 -32.82 -23.69 -21.83
C GLN A 324 -31.51 -23.96 -22.58
N ALA A 325 -31.39 -23.49 -23.83
CA ALA A 325 -30.16 -23.65 -24.60
C ALA A 325 -28.96 -22.94 -23.95
N LYS A 326 -29.16 -21.72 -23.44
CA LYS A 326 -28.13 -20.97 -22.69
C LYS A 326 -27.67 -21.75 -21.45
N TYR A 327 -28.60 -22.23 -20.63
CA TYR A 327 -28.23 -22.92 -19.39
C TYR A 327 -27.71 -24.34 -19.60
N LYS A 328 -28.12 -25.00 -20.69
CA LYS A 328 -27.56 -26.29 -21.10
C LYS A 328 -26.06 -26.17 -21.40
N HIS A 329 -25.62 -25.07 -21.99
CA HIS A 329 -24.20 -24.82 -22.24
C HIS A 329 -23.37 -24.90 -20.95
N PHE A 330 -23.80 -24.19 -19.89
CA PHE A 330 -23.14 -24.24 -18.57
C PHE A 330 -23.12 -25.66 -17.99
N VAL A 331 -24.22 -26.39 -18.09
CA VAL A 331 -24.28 -27.80 -17.62
C VAL A 331 -23.28 -28.69 -18.36
N ASP A 332 -23.23 -28.59 -19.69
CA ASP A 332 -22.31 -29.39 -20.51
C ASP A 332 -20.84 -29.07 -20.17
N GLU A 333 -20.53 -27.78 -19.96
CA GLU A 333 -19.18 -27.35 -19.59
C GLU A 333 -18.76 -27.87 -18.22
N ARG A 334 -19.59 -27.72 -17.18
CA ARG A 334 -19.27 -28.22 -15.83
C ARG A 334 -19.18 -29.74 -15.80
N ASN A 335 -19.97 -30.45 -16.60
CA ASN A 335 -19.81 -31.90 -16.79
C ASN A 335 -18.44 -32.25 -17.41
N GLY A 336 -17.96 -31.46 -18.37
CA GLY A 336 -16.62 -31.59 -18.92
C GLY A 336 -15.52 -31.37 -17.87
N TRP A 337 -15.67 -30.37 -17.00
CA TRP A 337 -14.75 -30.14 -15.88
C TRP A 337 -14.76 -31.29 -14.88
N ILE A 338 -15.94 -31.80 -14.51
CA ILE A 338 -16.09 -32.98 -13.64
C ILE A 338 -15.33 -34.18 -14.22
N GLN A 339 -15.48 -34.47 -15.52
CA GLN A 339 -14.79 -35.58 -16.17
C GLN A 339 -13.27 -35.41 -16.14
N LYS A 340 -12.75 -34.21 -16.45
CA LYS A 340 -11.31 -33.91 -16.38
C LYS A 340 -10.78 -34.08 -14.96
N LEU A 341 -11.48 -33.54 -13.96
CA LEU A 341 -11.12 -33.67 -12.55
C LEU A 341 -11.14 -35.14 -12.10
N GLN A 342 -12.14 -35.93 -12.51
CA GLN A 342 -12.18 -37.38 -12.23
C GLN A 342 -11.01 -38.13 -12.86
N ALA A 343 -10.58 -37.74 -14.07
CA ALA A 343 -9.38 -38.25 -14.73
C ALA A 343 -8.06 -37.71 -14.12
N GLY A 344 -8.16 -36.85 -13.11
CA GLY A 344 -7.03 -36.27 -12.39
C GLY A 344 -6.36 -35.09 -13.05
N GLN A 345 -7.01 -34.49 -14.05
CA GLN A 345 -6.56 -33.30 -14.76
C GLN A 345 -7.27 -32.07 -14.17
N ASN A 346 -6.52 -30.99 -13.95
CA ASN A 346 -7.11 -29.70 -13.59
C ASN A 346 -7.51 -28.96 -14.87
N PRO A 347 -8.81 -28.62 -15.08
CA PRO A 347 -9.25 -27.94 -16.29
C PRO A 347 -8.90 -26.44 -16.32
N PHE A 348 -8.42 -25.84 -15.23
CA PHE A 348 -8.28 -24.39 -15.08
C PHE A 348 -6.84 -23.92 -15.33
N ASP A 349 -6.47 -23.77 -16.60
CA ASP A 349 -5.28 -23.01 -16.99
C ASP A 349 -5.59 -21.51 -17.15
N THR A 350 -4.55 -20.68 -17.36
CA THR A 350 -4.68 -19.23 -17.53
C THR A 350 -5.72 -18.85 -18.60
N ARG A 351 -5.78 -19.60 -19.70
CA ARG A 351 -6.75 -19.35 -20.79
C ARG A 351 -8.17 -19.63 -20.34
N THR A 352 -8.39 -20.72 -19.62
CA THR A 352 -9.71 -21.09 -19.11
C THR A 352 -10.20 -20.07 -18.08
N LEU A 353 -9.33 -19.62 -17.18
CA LEU A 353 -9.66 -18.56 -16.22
C LEU A 353 -10.01 -17.24 -16.91
N GLN A 354 -9.25 -16.84 -17.93
CA GLN A 354 -9.56 -15.65 -18.71
C GLN A 354 -10.90 -15.75 -19.46
N ALA A 355 -11.22 -16.92 -20.04
CA ALA A 355 -12.51 -17.14 -20.68
C ALA A 355 -13.69 -16.99 -19.70
N LEU A 356 -13.52 -17.46 -18.46
CA LEU A 356 -14.53 -17.29 -17.41
C LEU A 356 -14.75 -15.83 -17.04
N ARG A 357 -13.68 -15.02 -17.02
CA ARG A 357 -13.80 -13.57 -16.78
C ARG A 357 -14.59 -12.87 -17.87
N VAL A 358 -14.29 -13.16 -19.13
CA VAL A 358 -15.03 -12.61 -20.28
C VAL A 358 -16.51 -13.02 -20.22
N GLU A 359 -16.80 -14.30 -19.94
CA GLU A 359 -18.17 -14.79 -19.82
C GLU A 359 -18.96 -14.11 -18.69
N SER A 360 -18.27 -13.79 -17.59
CA SER A 360 -18.85 -13.08 -16.45
C SER A 360 -18.92 -11.55 -16.61
N GLY A 361 -18.36 -11.00 -17.69
CA GLY A 361 -18.32 -9.56 -17.97
C GLY A 361 -17.32 -8.76 -17.16
N ILE A 362 -16.33 -9.42 -16.55
CA ILE A 362 -15.21 -8.77 -15.83
C ILE A 362 -14.22 -8.17 -16.84
N ASP A 363 -13.84 -8.96 -17.84
CA ASP A 363 -12.95 -8.52 -18.92
C ASP A 363 -13.80 -8.24 -20.17
N GLN A 364 -13.66 -7.05 -20.77
CA GLN A 364 -14.34 -6.67 -22.03
C GLN A 364 -13.46 -6.86 -23.26
#